data_AF-A0A3R0XDA4-F1
#
_entry.id   AF-A0A3R0XDA4-F1
#
_cell.length_a   1.000
_cell.length_b   1.000
_cell.length_c   1.000
_cell.angle_alpha   90.00
_cell.angle_beta   90.00
_cell.angle_gamma   90.00
#
_symmetry.space_group_name_H-M   'P 1'
#
loop_
_entity.id
_entity.type
_entity.pdbx_description
1 polymer ?
#
loop_
_entity_poly.entity_id
_entity_poly.type
_entity_poly.pdbx_seq_one_letter_code
_entity_poly.pdbx_strand_id
1 'polypeptide(L)'
;MIEMKNNTPFPFLSFEKYGRYGLLFDVIAIKMSLQIKNGFYADLAEFQRELSMSDEYYGEPETSSLKSETDLVLCKRNTDIHV
;
A
#
# COMPACT_ATOMS: atom_id res chain seq x y z
N MET A 1 17.02 -8.39 -7.26
CA MET A 1 16.66 -7.49 -6.14
C MET A 1 17.45 -6.19 -6.20
N ILE A 2 16.76 -5.09 -6.46
CA ILE A 2 17.36 -3.74 -6.41
C ILE A 2 17.68 -3.38 -4.96
N GLU A 3 18.93 -3.03 -4.70
CA GLU A 3 19.37 -2.48 -3.42
C GLU A 3 19.00 -0.99 -3.36
N MET A 4 18.26 -0.59 -2.33
CA MET A 4 17.72 0.76 -2.22
C MET A 4 17.92 1.34 -0.83
N LYS A 5 18.28 2.63 -0.79
CA LYS A 5 18.33 3.42 0.44
C LYS A 5 17.23 4.48 0.41
N ASN A 6 16.25 4.36 1.30
CA ASN A 6 15.21 5.35 1.44
C ASN A 6 15.68 6.52 2.31
N ASN A 7 15.67 7.74 1.74
CA ASN A 7 16.00 8.98 2.44
C ASN A 7 14.76 9.86 2.67
N THR A 8 13.56 9.27 2.56
CA THR A 8 12.27 9.92 2.79
C THR A 8 11.63 9.37 4.08
N PRO A 9 10.63 10.05 4.67
CA PRO A 9 9.92 9.55 5.84
C PRO A 9 8.87 8.47 5.50
N PHE A 10 8.72 8.08 4.22
CA PHE A 10 7.66 7.18 3.78
C PHE A 10 8.08 5.71 3.94
N PRO A 11 7.25 4.84 4.54
CA PRO A 11 7.52 3.41 4.58
C PRO A 11 7.67 2.83 3.18
N PHE A 12 8.66 1.93 3.04
CA PHE A 12 8.95 1.28 1.78
C PHE A 12 9.36 -0.19 1.98
N LEU A 13 9.22 -0.97 0.91
CA LEU A 13 9.70 -2.36 0.84
C LEU A 13 10.19 -2.66 -0.57
N SER A 14 11.39 -3.26 -0.68
CA SER A 14 11.91 -3.83 -1.92
C SER A 14 11.77 -5.35 -1.86
N PHE A 15 11.22 -5.96 -2.91
CA PHE A 15 11.03 -7.41 -2.98
C PHE A 15 10.96 -7.89 -4.45
N GLU A 16 11.11 -9.19 -4.64
CA GLU A 16 10.96 -9.83 -5.96
C GLU A 16 9.58 -10.47 -6.11
N LYS A 17 8.97 -10.35 -7.28
CA LYS A 17 7.65 -10.92 -7.57
C LYS A 17 7.58 -11.48 -8.99
N TYR A 18 6.94 -12.64 -9.12
CA TYR A 18 6.58 -13.17 -10.43
C TYR A 18 5.29 -12.53 -10.95
N GLY A 19 5.33 -12.00 -12.17
CA GLY A 19 4.15 -11.52 -12.87
C GLY A 19 3.34 -12.66 -13.51
N ARG A 20 2.21 -12.31 -14.13
CA ARG A 20 1.28 -13.27 -14.77
C ARG A 20 1.95 -14.20 -15.80
N TYR A 21 2.99 -13.74 -16.49
CA TYR A 21 3.72 -14.51 -17.51
C TYR A 21 4.95 -15.25 -16.96
N GLY A 22 5.12 -15.36 -15.64
CA GLY A 22 6.28 -16.01 -15.01
C GLY A 22 7.58 -15.19 -15.11
N LEU A 23 7.51 -13.93 -15.55
CA LEU A 23 8.65 -13.02 -15.53
C LEU A 23 8.89 -12.52 -14.10
N LEU A 24 10.15 -12.49 -13.70
CA LEU A 24 10.58 -11.97 -12.40
C LEU A 24 10.72 -10.44 -12.49
N PHE A 25 10.14 -9.75 -11.52
CA PHE A 25 10.23 -8.30 -11.39
C PHE A 25 10.81 -7.93 -10.03
N ASP A 26 11.72 -6.96 -10.03
CA ASP A 26 12.06 -6.19 -8.83
C ASP A 26 10.97 -5.14 -8.59
N VAL A 27 10.37 -5.17 -7.39
CA VAL A 27 9.24 -4.31 -7.01
C VAL A 27 9.64 -3.46 -5.81
N ILE A 28 9.31 -2.17 -5.87
CA ILE A 28 9.44 -1.24 -4.75
C ILE A 28 8.03 -0.75 -4.41
N ALA A 29 7.55 -1.10 -3.21
CA ALA A 29 6.33 -0.55 -2.64
C ALA A 29 6.67 0.66 -1.76
N ILE A 30 5.91 1.75 -1.90
CA ILE A 30 6.03 2.97 -1.09
C ILE A 30 4.63 3.40 -0.67
N LYS A 31 4.45 3.80 0.58
CA LYS A 31 3.17 4.28 1.10
C LYS A 31 3.27 5.70 1.65
N MET A 32 2.31 6.53 1.28
CA MET A 32 2.15 7.88 1.80
C MET A 32 0.78 8.00 2.45
N SER A 33 0.77 8.44 3.70
CA SER A 33 -0.43 8.75 4.48
C SER A 33 -0.70 10.26 4.43
N LEU A 34 -1.94 10.61 4.12
CA LEU A 34 -2.41 11.98 4.01
C LEU A 34 -3.56 12.23 4.99
N GLN A 35 -3.65 13.44 5.53
CA GLN A 35 -4.77 13.88 6.36
C GLN A 35 -5.69 14.79 5.55
N ILE A 36 -6.94 14.37 5.35
CA ILE A 36 -7.94 15.15 4.63
C ILE A 36 -8.33 16.39 5.46
N LYS A 37 -8.27 17.55 4.84
CA LYS A 37 -8.73 18.84 5.37
C LYS A 37 -9.91 19.36 4.54
N ASN A 38 -10.97 19.77 5.24
CA ASN A 38 -12.17 20.38 4.67
C ASN A 38 -12.86 19.56 3.57
N GLY A 39 -12.59 18.25 3.47
CA GLY A 39 -13.24 17.33 2.53
C GLY A 39 -12.63 17.27 1.12
N PHE A 40 -11.61 18.06 0.80
CA PHE A 40 -11.02 18.07 -0.55
C PHE A 40 -9.51 18.37 -0.60
N TYR A 41 -8.95 19.03 0.41
CA TYR A 41 -7.49 19.17 0.53
C TYR A 41 -6.92 18.03 1.35
N ALA A 42 -5.64 17.74 1.15
CA ALA A 42 -4.94 16.79 1.99
C ALA A 42 -3.49 17.23 2.22
N ASP A 43 -3.07 17.23 3.48
CA ASP A 43 -1.67 17.45 3.87
C ASP A 43 -1.02 16.11 4.21
N LEU A 44 0.32 16.09 4.30
CA LEU A 44 1.01 14.94 4.87
C LEU A 44 0.50 14.67 6.28
N ALA A 45 0.14 13.41 6.55
CA ALA A 45 -0.21 13.01 7.91
C ALA A 45 1.02 13.12 8.82
N GLU A 46 0.79 13.54 10.06
CA GLU A 46 1.83 13.61 11.10
C GLU A 46 2.54 12.26 11.28
N PHE A 47 1.78 11.17 11.17
CA PHE A 47 2.28 9.80 11.24
C PHE A 47 2.03 9.06 9.92
N GLN A 48 3.07 8.42 9.41
CA GLN A 48 2.99 7.57 8.23
C GLN A 48 2.64 6.15 8.66
N ARG A 49 1.58 5.58 8.08
CA ARG A 49 1.19 4.18 8.33
C ARG A 49 2.11 3.22 7.59
N GLU A 50 2.38 2.08 8.22
CA GLU A 50 3.16 1.00 7.61
C GLU A 50 2.45 0.38 6.39
N LEU A 51 3.23 -0.35 5.58
CA LEU A 51 2.72 -1.14 4.46
C LEU A 51 1.88 -2.32 4.99
N SER A 52 0.67 -2.48 4.45
CA SER A 52 -0.16 -3.64 4.73
C SER A 52 0.28 -4.83 3.88
N MET A 53 0.75 -5.87 4.55
CA MET A 53 1.24 -7.09 3.90
C MET A 53 0.13 -8.12 3.62
N SER A 54 -1.09 -7.82 4.05
CA SER A 54 -2.26 -8.68 3.90
C SER A 54 -3.50 -7.86 3.57
N ASP A 55 -4.47 -8.54 2.97
CA ASP A 55 -5.83 -8.05 2.84
C ASP A 55 -6.51 -8.02 4.22
N GLU A 56 -7.34 -7.01 4.47
CA GLU A 56 -8.29 -6.98 5.58
C GLU A 56 -9.70 -7.17 5.04
N TYR A 57 -10.51 -7.94 5.77
CA TYR A 57 -11.90 -8.20 5.49
C TYR A 57 -12.77 -7.73 6.66
N TYR A 58 -14.05 -7.42 6.41
CA TYR A 58 -14.98 -7.08 7.50
C TYR A 58 -15.35 -8.30 8.35
N GLY A 59 -15.23 -9.51 7.79
CA GLY A 59 -15.40 -10.78 8.48
C GLY A 59 -14.40 -11.80 7.96
N GLU A 60 -14.86 -13.02 7.65
CA GLU A 60 -13.98 -14.08 7.15
C GLU A 60 -13.56 -13.84 5.69
N PRO A 61 -12.33 -14.22 5.30
CA PRO A 61 -11.90 -14.24 3.90
C PRO A 61 -12.87 -15.03 3.03
N GLU A 62 -12.96 -14.69 1.74
CA GLU A 62 -13.80 -15.33 0.71
C GLU A 62 -15.32 -15.23 0.88
N THR A 63 -15.80 -14.94 2.10
CA THR A 63 -17.23 -14.91 2.43
C THR A 63 -17.73 -13.53 2.83
N SER A 64 -16.82 -12.59 3.08
CA SER A 64 -17.13 -11.20 3.41
C SER A 64 -16.45 -10.22 2.46
N SER A 65 -16.98 -9.00 2.43
CA SER A 65 -16.41 -7.93 1.60
C SER A 65 -15.00 -7.58 2.06
N LEU A 66 -14.11 -7.36 1.08
CA LEU A 66 -12.79 -6.81 1.28
C LEU A 66 -12.91 -5.39 1.86
N LYS A 67 -12.23 -5.14 2.98
CA LYS A 67 -12.17 -3.85 3.66
C LYS A 67 -10.98 -3.03 3.15
N SER A 68 -9.81 -3.64 3.04
CA SER A 68 -8.63 -3.02 2.44
C SER A 68 -7.74 -4.08 1.80
N GLU A 69 -7.25 -3.82 0.60
CA GLU A 69 -6.31 -4.70 -0.08
C GLU A 69 -4.88 -4.51 0.46
N THR A 70 -4.01 -5.51 0.30
CA THR A 70 -2.57 -5.38 0.58
C THR A 70 -1.92 -4.27 -0.27
N ASP A 71 -0.89 -3.62 0.27
CA ASP A 71 -0.09 -2.63 -0.45
C ASP A 71 0.92 -3.27 -1.44
N LEU A 72 0.98 -4.60 -1.52
CA LEU A 72 1.88 -5.36 -2.42
C LEU A 72 1.27 -5.66 -3.80
N VAL A 73 0.12 -5.06 -4.10
CA VAL A 73 -0.49 -5.11 -5.43
C VAL A 73 0.18 -4.10 -6.36
N LEU A 74 0.13 -4.39 -7.66
CA LEU A 74 0.79 -3.56 -8.69
C LEU A 74 0.27 -2.13 -8.71
N CYS A 75 -1.02 -1.93 -8.42
CA CYS A 75 -1.65 -0.62 -8.36
C CYS A 75 -2.99 -0.73 -7.64
N LYS A 76 -3.18 0.04 -6.57
CA LYS A 76 -4.50 0.32 -6.00
C LYS A 76 -5.14 1.45 -6.81
N ARG A 77 -6.27 1.17 -7.46
CA ARG A 77 -6.98 2.19 -8.26
C ARG A 77 -7.61 3.28 -7.40
N ASN A 78 -7.97 2.95 -6.16
CA ASN A 78 -8.62 3.85 -5.23
C ASN A 78 -7.74 4.00 -3.98
N THR A 79 -7.70 5.21 -3.43
CA THR A 79 -7.06 5.46 -2.12
C THR A 79 -7.94 4.93 -1.01
N ASP A 80 -7.33 4.21 -0.06
CA ASP A 80 -8.02 3.79 1.16
C ASP A 80 -8.34 5.02 2.03
N ILE A 81 -9.64 5.34 2.16
CA ILE A 81 -10.12 6.41 3.05
C ILE A 81 -10.48 5.77 4.38
N HIS A 82 -9.83 6.23 5.44
CA HIS A 82 -10.12 5.82 6.81
C HIS A 82 -10.79 6.98 7.53
N VAL A 83 -11.99 6.75 8.07
CA VAL A 83 -12.77 7.71 8.85
C VAL A 83 -12.63 7.42 10.33
#